data_AF-A0A015LHG8-F1
#
_entry.id   AF-A0A015LHG8-F1
#
_cell.length_a   1.000
_cell.length_b   1.000
_cell.length_c   1.000
_cell.angle_alpha   90.00
_cell.angle_beta   90.00
_cell.angle_gamma   90.00
#
_symmetry.space_group_name_H-M   'P 1'
#
loop_
_entity.id
_entity.type
_entity.pdbx_description
1 polymer ?
#
loop_
_entity_poly.entity_id
_entity_poly.type
_entity_poly.pdbx_seq_one_letter_code
_entity_poly.pdbx_strand_id
1 'polypeptide(L)'
;MGILEPTQLITQAEQKMTIDGLDFVFYNVPGSEAPAELTFSIPSLKLYNGAEILSHTMHNLYTLRGAKVRDALKWVGYLDQAMQHAKASDVLIAQHHWPVWGNDNIQDFIKTQRDVYKFTHDQTVRYMNSGFNGAEIAEKIQLPAALDQKLYAHGYYGTLKHNVKAIYQYYMGWFDAHPSNLDPLPPKAVAKKYIELAGGENNALKNARDAYAQADYRWAAEILKHIVLNNPQNQQAKDLLANTYRQLGYAAEASTWRNFFLVGAQELQNNVPLQNTSDPSDLLIHTPTERFLEAMATNLDVENLKNENQCINLVLSDTQENFSLWVENSIMQFKRHDDSKDLASDCPTLTVTKPLYLKMITGQIKGVKVLLSNESKVKGNPLEIGKFFAMFKRPDSTFPIVTRPND
;
A
#
# COMPACT_ATOMS: atom_id res chain seq x y z
N MET A 1 6.97 12.36 -13.56
CA MET A 1 6.35 11.09 -13.99
C MET A 1 5.03 11.46 -14.64
N GLY A 2 4.71 10.92 -15.82
CA GLY A 2 3.45 11.20 -16.51
C GLY A 2 2.57 9.95 -16.61
N ILE A 3 1.27 10.16 -16.75
CA ILE A 3 0.27 9.13 -17.05
C ILE A 3 -0.62 9.67 -18.19
N LEU A 4 -1.06 8.81 -19.10
CA LEU A 4 -2.02 9.17 -20.15
C LEU A 4 -3.15 8.15 -20.16
N GLU A 5 -4.33 8.60 -20.59
CA GLU A 5 -5.46 7.71 -20.79
C GLU A 5 -5.17 6.73 -21.95
N PRO A 6 -5.39 5.42 -21.77
CA PRO A 6 -5.25 4.47 -22.86
C PRO A 6 -6.27 4.77 -23.97
N THR A 7 -5.81 4.82 -25.23
CA THR A 7 -6.70 4.99 -26.40
C THR A 7 -7.36 3.68 -26.83
N GLN A 8 -6.83 2.55 -26.37
CA GLN A 8 -7.34 1.21 -26.63
C GLN A 8 -7.30 0.40 -25.34
N LEU A 9 -8.44 -0.19 -25.00
CA LEU A 9 -8.55 -1.11 -23.87
C LEU A 9 -8.50 -2.56 -24.36
N ILE A 10 -7.88 -3.40 -23.55
CA ILE A 10 -7.95 -4.86 -23.66
C ILE A 10 -9.01 -5.31 -22.66
N THR A 11 -10.16 -5.77 -23.15
CA THR A 11 -11.34 -6.03 -22.29
C THR A 11 -11.74 -7.50 -22.25
N GLN A 12 -11.29 -8.30 -23.23
CA GLN A 12 -11.58 -9.72 -23.32
C GLN A 12 -10.57 -10.55 -22.53
N ALA A 13 -10.93 -11.77 -22.15
CA ALA A 13 -10.01 -12.70 -21.49
C ALA A 13 -8.79 -13.00 -22.37
N GLU A 14 -9.03 -13.22 -23.67
CA GLU A 14 -8.02 -13.28 -24.73
C GLU A 14 -8.42 -12.26 -25.81
N GLN A 15 -7.48 -11.42 -26.25
CA GLN A 15 -7.73 -10.43 -27.31
C GLN A 15 -6.55 -10.40 -28.28
N LYS A 16 -6.84 -10.56 -29.57
CA LYS A 16 -5.83 -10.52 -30.64
C LYS A 16 -5.81 -9.15 -31.29
N MET A 17 -4.61 -8.63 -31.53
CA MET A 17 -4.41 -7.36 -32.22
C MET A 17 -3.11 -7.36 -33.00
N THR A 18 -3.12 -6.77 -34.18
CA THR A 18 -1.89 -6.48 -34.93
C THR A 18 -1.44 -5.07 -34.57
N ILE A 19 -0.22 -4.93 -34.06
CA ILE A 19 0.40 -3.64 -33.70
C ILE A 19 1.72 -3.56 -34.45
N ASP A 20 1.85 -2.56 -35.33
CA ASP A 20 3.04 -2.33 -36.16
C ASP A 20 3.53 -3.59 -36.91
N GLY A 21 2.58 -4.33 -37.49
CA GLY A 21 2.87 -5.56 -38.26
C GLY A 21 3.19 -6.80 -37.43
N LEU A 22 3.15 -6.73 -36.11
CA LEU A 22 3.28 -7.89 -35.21
C LEU A 22 1.93 -8.29 -34.64
N ASP A 23 1.63 -9.59 -34.67
CA ASP A 23 0.43 -10.13 -34.04
C ASP A 23 0.65 -10.35 -32.55
N PHE A 24 -0.06 -9.58 -31.74
CA PHE A 24 -0.15 -9.74 -30.30
C PHE A 24 -1.38 -10.57 -29.93
N VAL A 25 -1.21 -11.46 -28.97
CA VAL A 25 -2.33 -12.10 -28.25
C VAL A 25 -2.22 -11.67 -26.80
N PHE A 26 -3.12 -10.78 -26.36
CA PHE A 26 -3.20 -10.31 -24.99
C PHE A 26 -4.08 -11.23 -24.15
N TYR A 27 -3.71 -11.43 -22.89
CA TYR A 27 -4.47 -12.20 -21.92
C TYR A 27 -4.67 -11.39 -20.65
N ASN A 28 -5.92 -11.06 -20.34
CA ASN A 28 -6.26 -10.30 -19.13
C ASN A 28 -6.11 -11.19 -17.88
N VAL A 29 -5.38 -10.68 -16.89
CA VAL A 29 -5.14 -11.35 -15.60
C VAL A 29 -5.52 -10.45 -14.42
N PRO A 30 -6.72 -9.83 -14.38
CA PRO A 30 -7.06 -8.84 -13.36
C PRO A 30 -7.07 -9.44 -11.95
N GLY A 31 -6.54 -8.69 -10.98
CA GLY A 31 -6.53 -9.07 -9.57
C GLY A 31 -5.45 -10.08 -9.17
N SER A 32 -4.40 -10.25 -9.99
CA SER A 32 -3.14 -10.90 -9.62
C SER A 32 -2.21 -9.95 -8.86
N GLU A 33 -1.15 -9.45 -9.50
CA GLU A 33 -0.25 -8.44 -8.96
C GLU A 33 -1.01 -7.10 -8.85
N ALA A 34 -1.71 -6.71 -9.92
CA ALA A 34 -2.48 -5.48 -9.95
C ALA A 34 -3.99 -5.73 -10.16
N PRO A 35 -4.87 -4.77 -9.77
CA PRO A 35 -6.30 -4.85 -10.08
C PRO A 35 -6.61 -4.98 -11.58
N ALA A 36 -5.83 -4.31 -12.42
CA ALA A 36 -5.85 -4.42 -13.87
C ALA A 36 -4.44 -4.78 -14.35
N GLU A 37 -4.30 -5.95 -14.95
CA GLU A 37 -3.03 -6.49 -15.41
C GLU A 37 -3.29 -7.42 -16.61
N LEU A 38 -2.33 -7.50 -17.53
CA LEU A 38 -2.41 -8.37 -18.69
C LEU A 38 -1.02 -8.94 -19.02
N THR A 39 -1.02 -10.14 -19.59
CA THR A 39 0.16 -10.77 -20.23
C THR A 39 -0.04 -10.78 -21.73
N PHE A 40 1.00 -11.09 -22.52
CA PHE A 40 0.81 -11.24 -23.96
C PHE A 40 1.81 -12.20 -24.60
N SER A 41 1.46 -12.73 -25.77
CA SER A 41 2.40 -13.42 -26.65
C SER A 41 2.56 -12.70 -27.98
N ILE A 42 3.73 -12.88 -28.61
CA ILE A 42 3.99 -12.50 -30.01
C ILE A 42 4.45 -13.77 -30.73
N PRO A 43 3.55 -14.52 -31.40
CA PRO A 43 3.85 -15.85 -31.92
C PRO A 43 4.97 -15.87 -32.97
N SER A 44 5.05 -14.86 -33.84
CA SER A 44 6.11 -14.75 -34.85
C SER A 44 7.51 -14.63 -34.25
N LEU A 45 7.61 -14.13 -33.02
CA LEU A 45 8.84 -14.02 -32.24
C LEU A 45 9.02 -15.16 -31.23
N LYS A 46 8.03 -16.07 -31.13
CA LYS A 46 7.96 -17.09 -30.08
C LYS A 46 8.23 -16.51 -28.68
N LEU A 47 7.60 -15.36 -28.40
CA LEU A 47 7.80 -14.61 -27.18
C LEU A 47 6.54 -14.66 -26.32
N TYR A 48 6.72 -14.81 -25.01
CA TYR A 48 5.69 -14.56 -24.00
C TYR A 48 6.16 -13.49 -23.00
N ASN A 49 5.32 -12.49 -22.74
CA ASN A 49 5.53 -11.51 -21.68
C ASN A 49 4.64 -11.86 -20.48
N GLY A 50 5.29 -12.23 -19.38
CA GLY A 50 4.65 -12.64 -18.12
C GLY A 50 4.21 -11.50 -17.21
N ALA A 51 4.21 -10.26 -17.69
CA ALA A 51 3.84 -9.07 -16.92
C ALA A 51 4.60 -8.98 -15.58
N GLU A 52 3.89 -8.78 -14.47
CA GLU A 52 4.44 -8.89 -13.12
C GLU A 52 3.84 -10.07 -12.34
N ILE A 53 3.00 -10.89 -13.01
CA ILE A 53 2.58 -12.20 -12.48
C ILE A 53 3.74 -13.21 -12.41
N LEU A 54 4.82 -12.95 -13.15
CA LEU A 54 6.05 -13.73 -13.20
C LEU A 54 7.26 -12.81 -13.00
N SER A 55 8.17 -13.18 -12.10
CA SER A 55 9.41 -12.43 -11.85
C SER A 55 10.48 -13.34 -11.24
N HIS A 56 11.74 -12.90 -11.18
CA HIS A 56 12.83 -13.67 -10.57
C HIS A 56 12.87 -13.53 -9.03
N THR A 57 11.69 -13.54 -8.41
CA THR A 57 11.48 -13.45 -6.96
C THR A 57 10.05 -13.87 -6.62
N MET A 58 9.82 -14.33 -5.39
CA MET A 58 8.48 -14.40 -4.83
C MET A 58 7.93 -12.99 -4.64
N HIS A 59 6.81 -12.67 -5.30
CA HIS A 59 6.17 -11.36 -5.20
C HIS A 59 5.30 -11.24 -3.93
N ASN A 60 4.88 -10.02 -3.61
CA ASN A 60 4.00 -9.71 -2.50
C ASN A 60 2.57 -10.18 -2.79
N LEU A 61 1.97 -10.92 -1.86
CA LEU A 61 0.51 -11.00 -1.72
C LEU A 61 -0.02 -9.83 -0.87
N TYR A 62 0.83 -9.29 0.00
CA TYR A 62 0.60 -8.05 0.73
C TYR A 62 1.88 -7.24 0.76
N THR A 63 1.84 -6.03 0.20
CA THR A 63 2.98 -5.12 0.28
C THR A 63 3.02 -4.42 1.63
N LEU A 64 4.18 -4.42 2.29
CA LEU A 64 4.36 -3.85 3.63
C LEU A 64 4.10 -2.33 3.70
N ARG A 65 4.08 -1.63 2.56
CA ARG A 65 3.68 -0.21 2.49
C ARG A 65 2.19 0.02 2.80
N GLY A 66 1.39 -1.04 2.88
CA GLY A 66 -0.05 -0.99 3.07
C GLY A 66 -0.81 -1.08 1.74
N ALA A 67 -1.59 -2.14 1.58
CA ALA A 67 -2.50 -2.34 0.45
C ALA A 67 -3.56 -3.38 0.81
N LYS A 68 -4.58 -3.52 -0.05
CA LYS A 68 -5.47 -4.69 -0.02
C LYS A 68 -4.65 -5.96 -0.30
N VAL A 69 -4.94 -7.04 0.43
CA VAL A 69 -4.35 -8.36 0.17
C VAL A 69 -4.80 -8.88 -1.21
N ARG A 70 -3.85 -9.41 -1.98
CA ARG A 70 -4.06 -10.03 -3.30
C ARG A 70 -4.55 -11.47 -3.18
N ASP A 71 -5.29 -11.93 -4.18
CA ASP A 71 -5.81 -13.30 -4.19
C ASP A 71 -4.78 -14.29 -4.75
N ALA A 72 -4.19 -15.07 -3.85
CA ALA A 72 -3.18 -16.06 -4.21
C ALA A 72 -3.70 -17.16 -5.15
N LEU A 73 -4.92 -17.65 -4.94
CA LEU A 73 -5.48 -18.73 -5.77
C LEU A 73 -5.84 -18.22 -7.16
N LYS A 74 -6.35 -16.99 -7.26
CA LYS A 74 -6.60 -16.35 -8.54
C LYS A 74 -5.31 -16.21 -9.35
N TRP A 75 -4.24 -15.76 -8.70
CA TRP A 75 -2.91 -15.67 -9.30
C TRP A 75 -2.40 -17.03 -9.76
N VAL A 76 -2.55 -18.09 -8.94
CA VAL A 76 -2.22 -19.47 -9.35
C VAL A 76 -2.98 -19.89 -10.61
N GLY A 77 -4.27 -19.56 -10.71
CA GLY A 77 -5.06 -19.86 -11.90
C GLY A 77 -4.51 -19.22 -13.18
N TYR A 78 -4.04 -17.97 -13.09
CA TYR A 78 -3.40 -17.30 -14.22
C TYR A 78 -2.02 -17.86 -14.55
N LEU A 79 -1.25 -18.31 -13.55
CA LEU A 79 0.04 -18.97 -13.79
C LEU A 79 -0.15 -20.33 -14.50
N ASP A 80 -1.23 -21.05 -14.20
CA ASP A 80 -1.57 -22.27 -14.92
C ASP A 80 -1.95 -22.00 -16.39
N GLN A 81 -2.73 -20.93 -16.63
CA GLN A 81 -3.02 -20.47 -18.00
C GLN A 81 -1.74 -20.02 -18.74
N ALA A 82 -0.84 -19.32 -18.06
CA ALA A 82 0.43 -18.87 -18.62
C ALA A 82 1.29 -20.03 -19.13
N MET A 83 1.24 -21.21 -18.50
CA MET A 83 1.92 -22.40 -19.02
C MET A 83 1.43 -22.78 -20.43
N GLN A 84 0.12 -22.68 -20.67
CA GLN A 84 -0.46 -22.94 -21.99
C GLN A 84 -0.11 -21.83 -22.99
N HIS A 85 -0.20 -20.57 -22.57
CA HIS A 85 0.11 -19.42 -23.43
C HIS A 85 1.58 -19.38 -23.86
N ALA A 86 2.50 -19.80 -22.98
CA ALA A 86 3.93 -19.85 -23.25
C ALA A 86 4.38 -21.16 -23.94
N LYS A 87 3.47 -22.09 -24.25
CA LYS A 87 3.81 -23.44 -24.75
C LYS A 87 4.68 -23.44 -26.00
N ALA A 88 4.50 -22.48 -26.91
CA ALA A 88 5.26 -22.34 -28.15
C ALA A 88 6.38 -21.28 -28.07
N SER A 89 6.68 -20.76 -26.87
CA SER A 89 7.66 -19.69 -26.71
C SER A 89 9.08 -20.22 -26.52
N ASP A 90 10.05 -19.55 -27.13
CA ASP A 90 11.50 -19.77 -26.97
C ASP A 90 12.11 -18.71 -26.02
N VAL A 91 11.40 -17.60 -25.78
CA VAL A 91 11.81 -16.55 -24.84
C VAL A 91 10.63 -16.06 -24.00
N LEU A 92 10.86 -15.90 -22.69
CA LEU A 92 9.95 -15.23 -21.77
C LEU A 92 10.59 -13.95 -21.26
N ILE A 93 9.84 -12.84 -21.32
CA ILE A 93 10.19 -11.56 -20.69
C ILE A 93 9.15 -11.20 -19.62
N ALA A 94 9.48 -10.25 -18.75
CA ALA A 94 8.59 -9.71 -17.72
C ALA A 94 8.85 -8.21 -17.57
N GLN A 95 8.01 -7.50 -16.81
CA GLN A 95 8.19 -6.07 -16.55
C GLN A 95 9.39 -5.77 -15.62
N HIS A 96 9.89 -6.81 -14.94
CA HIS A 96 11.04 -6.73 -14.04
C HIS A 96 12.01 -7.89 -14.27
N HIS A 97 13.28 -7.65 -13.90
CA HIS A 97 14.39 -8.62 -13.96
C HIS A 97 14.79 -9.01 -15.40
N TRP A 98 15.44 -10.17 -15.57
CA TRP A 98 16.00 -10.63 -16.84
C TRP A 98 15.13 -11.70 -17.53
N PRO A 99 15.25 -11.91 -18.85
CA PRO A 99 14.48 -12.93 -19.56
C PRO A 99 14.82 -14.38 -19.17
N VAL A 100 13.97 -15.32 -19.61
CA VAL A 100 14.21 -16.77 -19.56
C VAL A 100 14.20 -17.32 -20.98
N TRP A 101 15.22 -18.10 -21.34
CA TRP A 101 15.38 -18.66 -22.71
C TRP A 101 15.23 -20.18 -22.71
N GLY A 102 14.66 -20.71 -23.79
CA GLY A 102 14.43 -22.12 -24.01
C GLY A 102 13.10 -22.59 -23.41
N ASN A 103 12.31 -23.31 -24.19
CA ASN A 103 10.95 -23.70 -23.83
C ASN A 103 10.87 -24.48 -22.50
N ASP A 104 11.75 -25.46 -22.30
CA ASP A 104 11.79 -26.26 -21.07
C ASP A 104 12.05 -25.41 -19.82
N ASN A 105 12.98 -24.44 -19.92
CA ASN A 105 13.28 -23.51 -18.83
C ASN A 105 12.09 -22.59 -18.54
N ILE A 106 11.39 -22.13 -19.58
CA ILE A 106 10.19 -21.29 -19.44
C ILE A 106 9.08 -22.07 -18.72
N GLN A 107 8.83 -23.31 -19.15
CA GLN A 107 7.80 -24.16 -18.53
C GLN A 107 8.14 -24.48 -17.07
N ASP A 108 9.41 -24.77 -16.76
CA ASP A 108 9.87 -25.00 -15.39
C ASP A 108 9.76 -23.74 -14.52
N PHE A 109 10.11 -22.56 -15.08
CA PHE A 109 10.01 -21.27 -14.39
C PHE A 109 8.56 -20.93 -14.02
N ILE A 110 7.63 -20.99 -14.97
CA ILE A 110 6.21 -20.71 -14.73
C ILE A 110 5.62 -21.72 -13.73
N LYS A 111 5.92 -23.02 -13.92
CA LYS A 111 5.48 -24.07 -13.00
C LYS A 111 5.95 -23.82 -11.58
N THR A 112 7.20 -23.42 -11.39
CA THR A 112 7.73 -23.15 -10.06
C THR A 112 7.02 -21.98 -9.39
N GLN A 113 6.81 -20.87 -10.11
CA GLN A 113 6.07 -19.72 -9.59
C GLN A 113 4.66 -20.14 -9.17
N ARG A 114 3.94 -20.88 -10.03
CA ARG A 114 2.62 -21.44 -9.73
C ARG A 114 2.62 -22.27 -8.45
N ASP A 115 3.57 -23.19 -8.35
CA ASP A 115 3.65 -24.15 -7.26
C ASP A 115 4.06 -23.46 -5.94
N VAL A 116 4.88 -22.42 -5.97
CA VAL A 116 5.22 -21.58 -4.79
C VAL A 116 3.99 -20.90 -4.23
N TYR A 117 3.20 -20.22 -5.07
CA TYR A 117 1.97 -19.55 -4.60
C TYR A 117 0.93 -20.56 -4.12
N LYS A 118 0.75 -21.68 -4.85
CA LYS A 118 -0.22 -22.72 -4.48
C LYS A 118 0.16 -23.41 -3.18
N PHE A 119 1.44 -23.75 -3.00
CA PHE A 119 1.93 -24.34 -1.76
C PHE A 119 1.75 -23.37 -0.58
N THR A 120 2.16 -22.11 -0.75
CA THR A 120 2.02 -21.08 0.29
C THR A 120 0.56 -20.92 0.70
N HIS A 121 -0.35 -20.84 -0.26
CA HIS A 121 -1.79 -20.78 -0.02
C HIS A 121 -2.30 -22.02 0.73
N ASP A 122 -2.12 -23.21 0.15
CA ASP A 122 -2.75 -24.43 0.65
C ASP A 122 -2.24 -24.83 2.02
N GLN A 123 -0.94 -24.69 2.26
CA GLN A 123 -0.38 -24.99 3.59
C GLN A 123 -0.83 -23.95 4.62
N THR A 124 -1.03 -22.69 4.22
CA THR A 124 -1.60 -21.68 5.12
C THR A 124 -3.02 -22.06 5.51
N VAL A 125 -3.89 -22.35 4.52
CA VAL A 125 -5.28 -22.74 4.78
C VAL A 125 -5.36 -24.05 5.57
N ARG A 126 -4.49 -25.03 5.28
CA ARG A 126 -4.46 -26.29 6.04
C ARG A 126 -4.15 -26.08 7.52
N TYR A 127 -3.16 -25.27 7.85
CA TYR A 127 -2.83 -24.99 9.25
C TYR A 127 -3.82 -24.04 9.92
N MET A 128 -4.39 -23.09 9.18
CA MET A 128 -5.51 -22.27 9.65
C MET A 128 -6.70 -23.14 10.05
N ASN A 129 -7.09 -24.11 9.21
CA ASN A 129 -8.12 -25.10 9.53
C ASN A 129 -7.74 -26.03 10.68
N SER A 130 -6.46 -26.10 11.04
CA SER A 130 -5.96 -26.84 12.20
C SER A 130 -5.88 -25.98 13.47
N GLY A 131 -6.36 -24.74 13.43
CA GLY A 131 -6.45 -23.83 14.58
C GLY A 131 -5.24 -22.93 14.80
N PHE A 132 -4.23 -22.95 13.92
CA PHE A 132 -3.09 -22.04 14.04
C PHE A 132 -3.45 -20.63 13.54
N ASN A 133 -2.94 -19.59 14.20
CA ASN A 133 -3.07 -18.21 13.72
C ASN A 133 -1.99 -17.86 12.68
N GLY A 134 -2.16 -16.74 11.97
CA GLY A 134 -1.23 -16.33 10.91
C GLY A 134 0.24 -16.19 11.33
N ALA A 135 0.52 -15.82 12.59
CA ALA A 135 1.88 -15.70 13.10
C ALA A 135 2.54 -17.06 13.31
N GLU A 136 1.80 -18.02 13.87
CA GLU A 136 2.27 -19.39 14.11
C GLU A 136 2.51 -20.13 12.78
N ILE A 137 1.58 -20.00 11.83
CA ILE A 137 1.70 -20.61 10.51
C ILE A 137 2.97 -20.12 9.79
N ALA A 138 3.26 -18.82 9.88
CA ALA A 138 4.43 -18.21 9.25
C ALA A 138 5.78 -18.72 9.80
N GLU A 139 5.80 -19.29 11.01
CA GLU A 139 7.00 -19.96 11.56
C GLU A 139 7.04 -21.45 11.20
N LYS A 140 5.90 -22.04 10.84
CA LYS A 140 5.74 -23.48 10.60
C LYS A 140 5.97 -23.90 9.15
N ILE A 141 5.56 -23.06 8.19
CA ILE A 141 5.67 -23.38 6.76
C ILE A 141 7.09 -23.08 6.26
N GLN A 142 7.65 -24.02 5.53
CA GLN A 142 8.87 -23.88 4.73
C GLN A 142 8.60 -24.39 3.33
N LEU A 143 9.24 -23.80 2.31
CA LEU A 143 9.11 -24.31 0.95
C LEU A 143 9.68 -25.74 0.86
N PRO A 144 9.08 -26.65 0.09
CA PRO A 144 9.69 -27.93 -0.22
C PRO A 144 11.04 -27.71 -0.92
N ALA A 145 12.05 -28.55 -0.63
CA ALA A 145 13.39 -28.42 -1.18
C ALA A 145 13.44 -28.25 -2.71
N ALA A 146 12.53 -28.91 -3.44
CA ALA A 146 12.41 -28.79 -4.89
C ALA A 146 12.09 -27.37 -5.40
N LEU A 147 11.38 -26.58 -4.60
CA LEU A 147 11.09 -25.17 -4.87
C LEU A 147 12.17 -24.27 -4.25
N ASP A 148 12.58 -24.56 -3.01
CA ASP A 148 13.54 -23.75 -2.25
C ASP A 148 14.93 -23.67 -2.89
N GLN A 149 15.37 -24.69 -3.62
CA GLN A 149 16.66 -24.64 -4.32
C GLN A 149 16.67 -23.73 -5.57
N LYS A 150 15.51 -23.16 -5.96
CA LYS A 150 15.38 -22.35 -7.17
C LYS A 150 15.40 -20.87 -6.79
N LEU A 151 16.47 -20.15 -7.15
CA LEU A 151 16.67 -18.76 -6.74
C LEU A 151 15.48 -17.83 -7.05
N TYR A 152 14.79 -18.04 -8.18
CA TYR A 152 13.62 -17.23 -8.54
C TYR A 152 12.36 -17.51 -7.69
N ALA A 153 12.36 -18.55 -6.85
CA ALA A 153 11.33 -18.81 -5.84
C ALA A 153 11.59 -18.10 -4.50
N HIS A 154 12.79 -17.53 -4.30
CA HIS A 154 13.17 -16.90 -3.04
C HIS A 154 12.47 -15.57 -2.84
N GLY A 155 12.36 -15.18 -1.56
CA GLY A 155 11.65 -13.97 -1.15
C GLY A 155 12.50 -12.71 -1.17
N TYR A 156 12.94 -12.24 -2.33
CA TYR A 156 13.72 -10.99 -2.43
C TYR A 156 12.85 -9.72 -2.35
N TYR A 157 11.54 -9.84 -2.61
CA TYR A 157 10.58 -8.74 -2.61
C TYR A 157 9.40 -9.04 -1.67
N GLY A 158 8.57 -10.02 -2.05
CA GLY A 158 7.68 -10.74 -1.16
C GLY A 158 8.46 -11.74 -0.29
N THR A 159 7.88 -12.21 0.81
CA THR A 159 8.49 -13.26 1.62
C THR A 159 7.44 -14.30 1.99
N LEU A 160 7.86 -15.57 2.09
CA LEU A 160 6.98 -16.64 2.51
C LEU A 160 6.25 -16.27 3.81
N LYS A 161 6.99 -15.76 4.80
CA LYS A 161 6.44 -15.41 6.11
C LYS A 161 5.34 -14.36 6.06
N HIS A 162 5.50 -13.26 5.32
CA HIS A 162 4.44 -12.25 5.28
C HIS A 162 3.34 -12.61 4.28
N ASN A 163 3.63 -13.37 3.22
CA ASN A 163 2.61 -13.89 2.31
C ASN A 163 1.68 -14.89 3.00
N VAL A 164 2.20 -15.74 3.88
CA VAL A 164 1.38 -16.60 4.77
C VAL A 164 0.45 -15.76 5.64
N LYS A 165 0.97 -14.72 6.30
CA LYS A 165 0.14 -13.79 7.10
C LYS A 165 -0.89 -13.07 6.25
N ALA A 166 -0.55 -12.71 5.02
CA ALA A 166 -1.46 -12.08 4.07
C ALA A 166 -2.61 -13.02 3.71
N ILE A 167 -2.33 -14.28 3.37
CA ILE A 167 -3.36 -15.29 3.10
C ILE A 167 -4.25 -15.49 4.33
N TYR A 168 -3.68 -15.55 5.53
CA TYR A 168 -4.47 -15.58 6.75
C TYR A 168 -5.41 -14.37 6.87
N GLN A 169 -4.87 -13.15 6.69
CA GLN A 169 -5.65 -11.92 6.70
C GLN A 169 -6.74 -11.89 5.62
N TYR A 170 -6.51 -12.46 4.45
CA TYR A 170 -7.49 -12.55 3.37
C TYR A 170 -8.75 -13.32 3.81
N TYR A 171 -8.58 -14.41 4.55
CA TYR A 171 -9.70 -15.26 4.99
C TYR A 171 -10.28 -14.86 6.36
N MET A 172 -9.44 -14.50 7.31
CA MET A 172 -9.83 -14.30 8.72
C MET A 172 -9.91 -12.82 9.13
N GLY A 173 -9.37 -11.91 8.30
CA GLY A 173 -9.25 -10.50 8.66
C GLY A 173 -8.16 -10.25 9.70
N TRP A 174 -8.37 -9.23 10.54
CA TRP A 174 -7.38 -8.78 11.54
C TRP A 174 -7.40 -9.60 12.83
N PHE A 175 -8.53 -10.21 13.17
CA PHE A 175 -8.77 -10.85 14.47
C PHE A 175 -8.38 -12.33 14.42
N ASP A 176 -7.61 -12.78 15.41
CA ASP A 176 -7.11 -14.15 15.52
C ASP A 176 -8.01 -15.07 16.37
N ALA A 177 -9.22 -14.62 16.69
CA ALA A 177 -10.19 -15.30 17.56
C ALA A 177 -9.78 -15.43 19.04
N HIS A 178 -8.61 -14.93 19.46
CA HIS A 178 -8.24 -14.93 20.87
C HIS A 178 -8.90 -13.74 21.60
N PRO A 179 -9.77 -13.96 22.61
CA PRO A 179 -10.58 -12.87 23.20
C PRO A 179 -9.76 -11.70 23.77
N SER A 180 -8.56 -11.95 24.30
CA SER A 180 -7.68 -10.88 24.80
C SER A 180 -7.13 -9.96 23.70
N ASN A 181 -7.24 -10.36 22.43
CA ASN A 181 -6.82 -9.57 21.27
C ASN A 181 -7.99 -8.83 20.61
N LEU A 182 -9.22 -8.99 21.12
CA LEU A 182 -10.43 -8.37 20.54
C LEU A 182 -10.50 -6.86 20.82
N ASP A 183 -10.18 -6.46 22.06
CA ASP A 183 -10.18 -5.06 22.51
C ASP A 183 -8.88 -4.76 23.28
N PRO A 184 -7.71 -4.79 22.60
CA PRO A 184 -6.44 -4.59 23.26
C PRO A 184 -6.26 -3.12 23.64
N LEU A 185 -5.60 -2.87 24.77
CA LEU A 185 -5.15 -1.53 25.13
C LEU A 185 -4.27 -0.92 24.00
N PRO A 186 -4.31 0.41 23.79
CA PRO A 186 -3.43 1.06 22.84
C PRO A 186 -1.93 0.81 23.13
N PRO A 187 -1.04 0.82 22.12
CA PRO A 187 0.36 0.42 22.29
C PRO A 187 1.13 1.12 23.42
N LYS A 188 0.92 2.44 23.62
CA LYS A 188 1.56 3.20 24.73
C LYS A 188 1.11 2.70 26.11
N ALA A 189 -0.18 2.42 26.26
CA ALA A 189 -0.75 1.92 27.52
C ALA A 189 -0.28 0.50 27.84
N VAL A 190 -0.18 -0.37 26.82
CA VAL A 190 0.39 -1.72 26.94
C VAL A 190 1.86 -1.65 27.34
N ALA A 191 2.65 -0.81 26.67
CA ALA A 191 4.07 -0.63 26.93
C ALA A 191 4.36 -0.27 28.40
N LYS A 192 3.62 0.70 28.96
CA LYS A 192 3.72 1.09 30.37
C LYS A 192 3.54 -0.09 31.33
N LYS A 193 2.51 -0.91 31.10
CA LYS A 193 2.23 -2.09 31.94
C LYS A 193 3.33 -3.15 31.82
N TYR A 194 3.87 -3.39 30.63
CA TYR A 194 5.00 -4.32 30.47
C TYR A 194 6.26 -3.84 31.20
N ILE A 195 6.54 -2.53 31.19
CA ILE A 195 7.67 -1.97 31.94
C ILE A 195 7.46 -2.10 33.45
N GLU A 196 6.25 -1.88 33.96
CA GLU A 196 5.92 -2.12 35.37
C GLU A 196 6.11 -3.60 35.75
N LEU A 197 5.60 -4.53 34.93
CA LEU A 197 5.77 -5.98 35.12
C LEU A 197 7.23 -6.43 35.07
N ALA A 198 8.05 -5.79 34.24
CA ALA A 198 9.47 -6.04 34.16
C ALA A 198 10.25 -5.52 35.39
N GLY A 199 9.62 -4.84 36.35
CA GLY A 199 10.32 -4.24 37.49
C GLY A 199 10.99 -2.91 37.17
N GLY A 200 10.49 -2.21 36.15
CA GLY A 200 10.98 -0.90 35.71
C GLY A 200 11.92 -0.95 34.50
N GLU A 201 12.16 0.22 33.91
CA GLU A 201 12.91 0.36 32.65
C GLU A 201 14.32 -0.23 32.70
N ASN A 202 15.02 -0.08 33.84
CA ASN A 202 16.39 -0.58 33.99
C ASN A 202 16.47 -2.11 33.87
N ASN A 203 15.51 -2.83 34.46
CA ASN A 203 15.48 -4.28 34.37
C ASN A 203 15.03 -4.76 32.99
N ALA A 204 14.05 -4.09 32.38
CA ALA A 204 13.67 -4.35 30.98
C ALA A 204 14.87 -4.15 30.03
N LEU A 205 15.64 -3.08 30.20
CA LEU A 205 16.82 -2.80 29.38
C LEU A 205 17.93 -3.83 29.61
N LYS A 206 18.12 -4.30 30.84
CA LYS A 206 19.04 -5.41 31.13
C LYS A 206 18.62 -6.67 30.35
N ASN A 207 17.35 -7.06 30.44
CA ASN A 207 16.83 -8.24 29.72
C ASN A 207 16.99 -8.11 28.20
N ALA A 208 16.77 -6.91 27.65
CA ALA A 208 17.00 -6.64 26.24
C ALA A 208 18.48 -6.79 25.84
N ARG A 209 19.42 -6.33 26.67
CA ARG A 209 20.87 -6.53 26.44
C ARG A 209 21.25 -8.00 26.47
N ASP A 210 20.69 -8.76 27.41
CA ASP A 210 20.94 -10.20 27.53
C ASP A 210 20.40 -10.94 26.29
N ALA A 211 19.21 -10.59 25.79
CA ALA A 211 18.65 -11.13 24.56
C ALA A 211 19.51 -10.77 23.32
N TYR A 212 19.93 -9.51 23.22
CA TYR A 212 20.81 -9.05 22.14
C TYR A 212 22.16 -9.78 22.13
N ALA A 213 22.78 -9.98 23.30
CA ALA A 213 24.05 -10.69 23.44
C ALA A 213 23.96 -12.16 23.03
N GLN A 214 22.77 -12.77 23.15
CA GLN A 214 22.47 -14.13 22.72
C GLN A 214 22.01 -14.22 21.25
N ALA A 215 22.06 -13.11 20.50
CA ALA A 215 21.55 -13.01 19.13
C ALA A 215 20.04 -13.31 18.99
N ASP A 216 19.27 -13.20 20.07
CA ASP A 216 17.80 -13.27 20.04
C ASP A 216 17.22 -11.89 19.66
N TYR A 217 17.55 -11.45 18.45
CA TYR A 217 17.26 -10.08 18.01
C TYR A 217 15.76 -9.79 17.87
N ARG A 218 14.96 -10.81 17.51
CA ARG A 218 13.50 -10.66 17.42
C ARG A 218 12.90 -10.38 18.79
N TRP A 219 13.35 -11.09 19.82
CA TRP A 219 12.90 -10.85 21.18
C TRP A 219 13.46 -9.56 21.78
N ALA A 220 14.74 -9.26 21.56
CA ALA A 220 15.34 -8.00 21.99
C ALA A 220 14.56 -6.80 21.43
N ALA A 221 14.17 -6.85 20.14
CA ALA A 221 13.36 -5.83 19.50
C ALA A 221 11.97 -5.69 20.16
N GLU A 222 11.33 -6.79 20.56
CA GLU A 222 10.02 -6.76 21.26
C GLU A 222 10.12 -6.05 22.61
N ILE A 223 11.11 -6.38 23.44
CA ILE A 223 11.32 -5.71 24.74
C ILE A 223 11.61 -4.22 24.53
N LEU A 224 12.55 -3.90 23.64
CA LEU A 224 13.00 -2.53 23.40
C LEU A 224 11.90 -1.65 22.83
N LYS A 225 11.00 -2.19 21.99
CA LYS A 225 9.79 -1.52 21.53
C LYS A 225 8.97 -1.02 22.72
N HIS A 226 8.71 -1.86 23.72
CA HIS A 226 7.95 -1.43 24.91
C HIS A 226 8.67 -0.34 25.70
N ILE A 227 10.00 -0.40 25.83
CA ILE A 227 10.76 0.68 26.49
C ILE A 227 10.62 2.01 25.73
N VAL A 228 10.81 1.99 24.41
CA VAL A 228 10.74 3.20 23.56
C VAL A 228 9.32 3.78 23.50
N LEU A 229 8.29 2.93 23.48
CA LEU A 229 6.89 3.38 23.51
C LEU A 229 6.49 3.98 24.87
N ASN A 230 7.03 3.45 25.98
CA ASN A 230 6.81 4.00 27.32
C ASN A 230 7.58 5.32 27.53
N ASN A 231 8.84 5.37 27.10
CA ASN A 231 9.74 6.50 27.28
C ASN A 231 10.55 6.76 25.99
N PRO A 232 10.02 7.60 25.08
CA PRO A 232 10.69 7.90 23.81
C PRO A 232 12.01 8.69 23.98
N GLN A 233 12.29 9.19 25.18
CA GLN A 233 13.55 9.89 25.50
C GLN A 233 14.65 8.96 26.00
N ASN A 234 14.37 7.65 26.19
CA ASN A 234 15.37 6.68 26.62
C ASN A 234 16.37 6.37 25.50
N GLN A 235 17.47 7.13 25.46
CA GLN A 235 18.47 7.02 24.39
C GLN A 235 19.16 5.66 24.35
N GLN A 236 19.43 5.05 25.50
CA GLN A 236 20.06 3.73 25.57
C GLN A 236 19.19 2.64 24.92
N ALA A 237 17.87 2.70 25.13
CA ALA A 237 16.94 1.77 24.51
C ALA A 237 16.82 2.01 23.00
N LYS A 238 16.74 3.28 22.56
CA LYS A 238 16.70 3.62 21.12
C LYS A 238 17.95 3.16 20.39
N ASP A 239 19.14 3.36 20.97
CA ASP A 239 20.41 2.96 20.37
C ASP A 239 20.52 1.43 20.28
N LEU A 240 20.14 0.71 21.34
CA LEU A 240 20.13 -0.75 21.31
C LEU A 240 19.10 -1.30 20.32
N LEU A 241 17.92 -0.67 20.20
CA LEU A 241 16.90 -1.06 19.22
C LEU A 241 17.37 -0.80 17.78
N ALA A 242 18.01 0.34 17.52
CA ALA A 242 18.60 0.63 16.23
C ALA A 242 19.67 -0.41 15.84
N ASN A 243 20.52 -0.82 16.79
CA ASN A 243 21.49 -1.90 16.56
C ASN A 243 20.81 -3.26 16.32
N THR A 244 19.75 -3.55 17.06
CA THR A 244 18.94 -4.77 16.88
C THR A 244 18.31 -4.83 15.50
N TYR A 245 17.70 -3.73 15.04
CA TYR A 245 17.17 -3.62 13.69
C TYR A 245 18.25 -3.75 12.62
N ARG A 246 19.45 -3.20 12.82
CA ARG A 246 20.57 -3.44 11.88
C ARG A 246 20.88 -4.92 11.72
N GLN A 247 20.97 -5.67 12.82
CA GLN A 247 21.21 -7.13 12.76
C GLN A 247 20.10 -7.85 12.01
N LEU A 248 18.83 -7.54 12.31
CA LEU A 248 17.69 -8.10 11.59
C LEU A 248 17.69 -7.74 10.09
N GLY A 249 18.04 -6.50 9.75
CA GLY A 249 18.15 -6.03 8.37
C GLY A 249 19.35 -6.61 7.61
N TYR A 250 20.45 -6.95 8.31
CA TYR A 250 21.59 -7.65 7.72
C TYR A 250 21.30 -9.12 7.45
N ALA A 251 20.48 -9.75 8.30
CA ALA A 251 20.03 -11.13 8.10
C ALA A 251 18.86 -11.27 7.11
N ALA A 252 18.19 -10.17 6.74
CA ALA A 252 17.05 -10.20 5.83
C ALA A 252 17.49 -10.41 4.38
N GLU A 253 17.05 -11.52 3.77
CA GLU A 253 17.19 -11.77 2.33
C GLU A 253 16.32 -10.81 1.50
N ALA A 254 15.13 -10.49 2.00
CA ALA A 254 14.20 -9.59 1.33
C ALA A 254 14.65 -8.14 1.43
N SER A 255 14.77 -7.49 0.27
CA SER A 255 15.11 -6.06 0.17
C SER A 255 14.11 -5.18 0.93
N THR A 256 12.83 -5.52 0.88
CA THR A 256 11.75 -4.81 1.57
C THR A 256 11.94 -4.86 3.09
N TRP A 257 12.15 -6.04 3.67
CA TRP A 257 12.37 -6.21 5.11
C TRP A 257 13.66 -5.52 5.57
N ARG A 258 14.75 -5.69 4.82
CA ARG A 258 16.01 -4.99 5.07
C ARG A 258 15.78 -3.48 5.19
N ASN A 259 15.07 -2.89 4.22
CA ASN A 259 14.83 -1.45 4.20
C ASN A 259 13.97 -1.00 5.39
N PHE A 260 12.90 -1.72 5.72
CA PHE A 260 12.07 -1.40 6.90
C PHE A 260 12.88 -1.40 8.20
N PHE A 261 13.73 -2.40 8.41
CA PHE A 261 14.58 -2.44 9.60
C PHE A 261 15.61 -1.32 9.62
N LEU A 262 16.31 -1.07 8.51
CA LEU A 262 17.38 -0.08 8.46
C LEU A 262 16.85 1.36 8.55
N VAL A 263 15.70 1.66 7.93
CA VAL A 263 15.04 2.96 8.09
C VAL A 263 14.52 3.13 9.52
N GLY A 264 13.93 2.09 10.12
CA GLY A 264 13.53 2.15 11.53
C GLY A 264 14.71 2.42 12.47
N ALA A 265 15.90 1.86 12.18
CA ALA A 265 17.12 2.16 12.92
C ALA A 265 17.59 3.62 12.74
N GLN A 266 17.42 4.19 11.54
CA GLN A 266 17.74 5.60 11.26
C GLN A 266 16.78 6.54 11.99
N GLU A 267 15.48 6.27 11.95
CA GLU A 267 14.45 7.08 12.63
C GLU A 267 14.67 7.14 14.15
N LEU A 268 15.01 6.01 14.78
CA LEU A 268 15.33 5.95 16.23
C LEU A 268 16.50 6.85 16.63
N GLN A 269 17.38 7.16 15.68
CA GLN A 269 18.55 8.02 15.87
C GLN A 269 18.34 9.43 15.33
N ASN A 270 17.09 9.83 15.09
CA ASN A 270 16.68 11.13 14.53
C ASN A 270 17.29 11.43 13.16
N ASN A 271 17.68 10.40 12.41
CA ASN A 271 18.14 10.51 11.04
C ASN A 271 16.97 10.25 10.08
N VAL A 272 15.96 11.13 10.10
CA VAL A 272 14.80 11.00 9.21
C VAL A 272 15.21 11.36 7.78
N PRO A 273 14.96 10.50 6.77
CA PRO A 273 15.27 10.81 5.38
C PRO A 273 14.59 12.10 4.91
N LEU A 274 15.24 12.80 3.97
CA LEU A 274 14.71 14.02 3.33
C LEU A 274 13.31 13.80 2.76
N GLN A 275 12.45 14.82 2.88
CA GLN A 275 11.13 14.83 2.23
C GLN A 275 11.28 14.55 0.73
N ASN A 276 10.41 13.68 0.21
CA ASN A 276 10.35 13.42 -1.22
C ASN A 276 9.93 14.71 -1.95
N THR A 277 10.83 15.27 -2.75
CA THR A 277 10.62 16.55 -3.47
C THR A 277 9.97 16.37 -4.84
N SER A 278 9.54 15.16 -5.20
CA SER A 278 8.91 14.91 -6.50
C SER A 278 7.54 15.59 -6.59
N ASP A 279 7.34 16.44 -7.59
CA ASP A 279 6.03 17.03 -7.90
C ASP A 279 5.13 16.01 -8.63
N PRO A 280 4.02 15.56 -8.02
CA PRO A 280 3.12 14.59 -8.63
C PRO A 280 2.07 15.24 -9.53
N SER A 281 2.11 16.56 -9.78
CA SER A 281 1.02 17.30 -10.46
C SER A 281 0.61 16.70 -11.81
N ASP A 282 1.58 16.23 -12.61
CA ASP A 282 1.32 15.58 -13.91
C ASP A 282 0.56 14.25 -13.78
N LEU A 283 0.70 13.55 -12.65
CA LEU A 283 -0.11 12.35 -12.37
C LEU A 283 -1.51 12.76 -11.90
N LEU A 284 -1.59 13.75 -11.01
CA LEU A 284 -2.83 14.14 -10.36
C LEU A 284 -3.85 14.74 -11.33
N ILE A 285 -3.40 15.43 -12.38
CA ILE A 285 -4.33 16.04 -13.35
C ILE A 285 -5.20 15.02 -14.10
N HIS A 286 -4.70 13.80 -14.30
CA HIS A 286 -5.41 12.71 -14.97
C HIS A 286 -6.24 11.83 -14.04
N THR A 287 -6.16 12.04 -12.73
CA THR A 287 -7.00 11.35 -11.75
C THR A 287 -8.42 11.93 -11.77
N PRO A 288 -9.49 11.11 -11.73
CA PRO A 288 -10.86 11.61 -11.64
C PRO A 288 -11.07 12.52 -10.41
N THR A 289 -11.82 13.61 -10.58
CA THR A 289 -12.03 14.63 -9.55
C THR A 289 -12.62 14.04 -8.27
N GLU A 290 -13.49 13.05 -8.39
CA GLU A 290 -14.14 12.34 -7.28
C GLU A 290 -13.11 11.73 -6.31
N ARG A 291 -11.98 11.22 -6.79
CA ARG A 291 -10.94 10.63 -5.91
C ARG A 291 -10.31 11.70 -5.01
N PHE A 292 -10.19 12.93 -5.51
CA PHE A 292 -9.71 14.06 -4.71
C PHE A 292 -10.74 14.53 -3.68
N LEU A 293 -12.02 14.50 -4.04
CA LEU A 293 -13.11 14.81 -3.13
C LEU A 293 -13.21 13.77 -2.00
N GLU A 294 -13.07 12.48 -2.32
CA GLU A 294 -12.96 11.41 -1.32
C GLU A 294 -11.77 11.62 -0.39
N ALA A 295 -10.58 11.93 -0.93
CA ALA A 295 -9.39 12.21 -0.12
C ALA A 295 -9.52 13.50 0.71
N MET A 296 -10.22 14.52 0.20
CA MET A 296 -10.52 15.73 0.96
C MET A 296 -11.47 15.40 2.13
N ALA A 297 -12.49 14.58 1.90
CA ALA A 297 -13.45 14.16 2.92
C ALA A 297 -12.78 13.49 4.13
N THR A 298 -11.70 12.73 3.93
CA THR A 298 -10.95 12.09 5.04
C THR A 298 -10.16 13.09 5.89
N ASN A 299 -10.00 14.33 5.45
CA ASN A 299 -9.27 15.39 6.18
C ASN A 299 -10.21 16.31 6.98
N LEU A 300 -11.49 15.95 7.12
CA LEU A 300 -12.45 16.73 7.90
C LEU A 300 -12.05 16.75 9.38
N ASP A 301 -11.86 17.93 9.95
CA ASP A 301 -11.37 18.13 11.33
C ASP A 301 -12.52 18.07 12.34
N VAL A 302 -13.13 16.88 12.47
CA VAL A 302 -14.35 16.64 13.24
C VAL A 302 -14.27 17.13 14.70
N GLU A 303 -13.10 17.05 15.33
CA GLU A 303 -12.89 17.49 16.72
C GLU A 303 -13.11 19.00 16.89
N ASN A 304 -12.81 19.78 15.85
CA ASN A 304 -12.99 21.23 15.84
C ASN A 304 -14.29 21.67 15.16
N LEU A 305 -15.04 20.72 14.56
CA LEU A 305 -16.37 20.98 14.03
C LEU A 305 -17.37 21.12 15.16
N LYS A 306 -17.98 22.30 15.28
CA LYS A 306 -19.09 22.55 16.20
C LYS A 306 -20.43 22.01 15.65
N ASN A 307 -20.42 20.86 14.99
CA ASN A 307 -21.54 20.28 14.24
C ASN A 307 -22.19 21.27 13.26
N GLU A 308 -21.38 22.11 12.62
CA GLU A 308 -21.87 23.11 11.66
C GLU A 308 -22.15 22.45 10.30
N ASN A 309 -23.39 22.54 9.84
CA ASN A 309 -23.73 22.16 8.47
C ASN A 309 -23.24 23.24 7.50
N GLN A 310 -22.60 22.83 6.42
CA GLN A 310 -22.10 23.74 5.38
C GLN A 310 -22.28 23.08 4.01
N CYS A 311 -22.43 23.89 2.96
CA CYS A 311 -22.42 23.39 1.59
C CYS A 311 -21.78 24.39 0.64
N ILE A 312 -21.22 23.88 -0.46
CA ILE A 312 -20.73 24.66 -1.58
C ILE A 312 -21.00 23.90 -2.88
N ASN A 313 -21.04 24.61 -4.00
CA ASN A 313 -20.91 24.02 -5.32
C ASN A 313 -19.49 24.23 -5.85
N LEU A 314 -18.91 23.23 -6.50
CA LEU A 314 -17.63 23.30 -7.20
C LEU A 314 -17.86 23.11 -8.70
N VAL A 315 -17.42 24.07 -9.51
CA VAL A 315 -17.44 23.99 -10.97
C VAL A 315 -16.00 24.03 -11.48
N LEU A 316 -15.61 22.98 -12.18
CA LEU A 316 -14.32 22.91 -12.88
C LEU A 316 -14.52 23.34 -14.33
N SER A 317 -14.17 24.59 -14.64
CA SER A 317 -14.58 25.23 -15.90
C SER A 317 -13.90 24.66 -17.15
N ASP A 318 -12.68 24.16 -17.01
CA ASP A 318 -11.86 23.59 -18.08
C ASP A 318 -12.29 22.17 -18.45
N THR A 319 -12.73 21.39 -17.46
CA THR A 319 -13.23 20.01 -17.66
C THR A 319 -14.75 19.91 -17.71
N GLN A 320 -15.47 21.02 -17.47
CA GLN A 320 -16.93 21.11 -17.42
C GLN A 320 -17.56 20.18 -16.36
N GLU A 321 -16.84 19.90 -15.28
CA GLU A 321 -17.35 19.06 -14.19
C GLU A 321 -18.08 19.93 -13.14
N ASN A 322 -19.25 19.46 -12.67
CA ASN A 322 -20.10 20.16 -11.71
C ASN A 322 -20.33 19.27 -10.49
N PHE A 323 -20.08 19.80 -9.28
CA PHE A 323 -20.28 19.08 -8.04
C PHE A 323 -21.03 19.92 -7.01
N SER A 324 -21.97 19.30 -6.29
CA SER A 324 -22.50 19.82 -5.02
C SER A 324 -21.77 19.11 -3.88
N LEU A 325 -21.28 19.84 -2.89
CA LEU A 325 -20.54 19.33 -1.73
C LEU A 325 -21.21 19.83 -0.46
N TRP A 326 -21.38 18.96 0.53
CA TRP A 326 -21.97 19.35 1.80
C TRP A 326 -21.35 18.60 2.96
N VAL A 327 -21.30 19.25 4.12
CA VAL A 327 -20.99 18.64 5.40
C VAL A 327 -22.26 18.63 6.23
N GLU A 328 -22.67 17.45 6.64
CA GLU A 328 -23.78 17.22 7.55
C GLU A 328 -23.40 16.07 8.48
N ASN A 329 -23.77 16.14 9.76
CA ASN A 329 -23.43 15.12 10.75
C ASN A 329 -21.91 14.85 10.84
N SER A 330 -21.09 15.88 10.65
CA SER A 330 -19.63 15.78 10.60
C SER A 330 -19.11 14.81 9.53
N ILE A 331 -19.84 14.70 8.42
CA ILE A 331 -19.47 13.90 7.24
C ILE A 331 -19.53 14.80 6.03
N MET A 332 -18.44 14.83 5.25
CA MET A 332 -18.46 15.44 3.93
C MET A 332 -19.02 14.44 2.91
N GLN A 333 -19.99 14.89 2.12
CA GLN A 333 -20.53 14.18 0.97
C GLN A 333 -20.41 15.05 -0.28
N PHE A 334 -20.46 14.43 -1.44
CA PHE A 334 -20.52 15.13 -2.71
C PHE A 334 -21.37 14.39 -3.72
N LYS A 335 -21.88 15.13 -4.70
CA LYS A 335 -22.63 14.61 -5.84
C LYS A 335 -22.15 15.30 -7.11
N ARG A 336 -21.85 14.51 -8.14
CA ARG A 336 -21.59 15.01 -9.49
C ARG A 336 -22.90 15.27 -10.24
N HIS A 337 -22.91 16.31 -11.05
CA HIS A 337 -24.03 16.72 -11.90
C HIS A 337 -23.56 16.87 -13.35
N ASP A 338 -24.43 16.49 -14.28
CA ASP A 338 -24.14 16.60 -15.72
C ASP A 338 -24.32 18.05 -16.22
N ASP A 339 -25.35 18.76 -15.71
CA ASP A 339 -25.56 20.19 -15.99
C ASP A 339 -25.38 21.03 -14.71
N SER A 340 -24.66 22.16 -14.84
CA SER A 340 -24.54 23.22 -13.84
C SER A 340 -25.86 23.74 -13.28
N LYS A 341 -26.98 23.58 -14.01
CA LYS A 341 -28.32 23.96 -13.53
C LYS A 341 -28.85 23.09 -12.39
N ASP A 342 -28.32 21.88 -12.25
CA ASP A 342 -28.74 20.93 -11.21
C ASP A 342 -27.94 21.09 -9.91
N LEU A 343 -27.03 22.07 -9.86
CA LEU A 343 -26.31 22.44 -8.65
C LEU A 343 -27.27 22.93 -7.56
N ALA A 344 -26.92 22.68 -6.30
CA ALA A 344 -27.76 23.10 -5.17
C ALA A 344 -27.94 24.63 -5.16
N SER A 345 -29.20 25.09 -5.21
CA SER A 345 -29.55 26.52 -5.34
C SER A 345 -29.08 27.37 -4.16
N ASP A 346 -29.05 26.76 -2.98
CA ASP A 346 -28.85 27.45 -1.70
C ASP A 346 -27.37 27.43 -1.25
N CYS A 347 -26.48 26.87 -2.09
CA CYS A 347 -25.06 26.76 -1.80
C CYS A 347 -24.24 27.76 -2.63
N PRO A 348 -23.28 28.49 -2.03
CA PRO A 348 -22.37 29.34 -2.78
C PRO A 348 -21.52 28.50 -3.74
N THR A 349 -21.20 29.05 -4.90
CA THR A 349 -20.49 28.34 -5.97
C THR A 349 -19.09 28.88 -6.15
N LEU A 350 -18.09 27.99 -6.10
CA LEU A 350 -16.71 28.24 -6.52
C LEU A 350 -16.51 27.68 -7.93
N THR A 351 -16.13 28.55 -8.87
CA THR A 351 -15.70 28.15 -10.21
C THR A 351 -14.21 28.38 -10.36
N VAL A 352 -13.47 27.32 -10.70
CA VAL A 352 -12.01 27.31 -10.88
C VAL A 352 -11.64 26.34 -12.00
N THR A 353 -10.38 26.31 -12.43
CA THR A 353 -9.88 25.21 -13.28
C THR A 353 -9.44 24.03 -12.41
N LYS A 354 -9.45 22.81 -12.97
CA LYS A 354 -8.96 21.61 -12.29
C LYS A 354 -7.51 21.77 -11.81
N PRO A 355 -6.55 22.29 -12.60
CA PRO A 355 -5.19 22.56 -12.11
C PRO A 355 -5.15 23.50 -10.90
N LEU A 356 -5.93 24.59 -10.91
CA LEU A 356 -5.95 25.53 -9.79
C LEU A 356 -6.58 24.90 -8.54
N TYR A 357 -7.65 24.12 -8.72
CA TYR A 357 -8.23 23.31 -7.66
C TYR A 357 -7.21 22.34 -7.06
N LEU A 358 -6.47 21.59 -7.89
CA LEU A 358 -5.43 20.68 -7.44
C LEU A 358 -4.34 21.39 -6.64
N LYS A 359 -3.85 22.55 -7.10
CA LYS A 359 -2.87 23.35 -6.34
C LYS A 359 -3.40 23.76 -4.96
N MET A 360 -4.70 24.08 -4.86
CA MET A 360 -5.36 24.40 -3.60
C MET A 360 -5.42 23.17 -2.68
N ILE A 361 -5.95 22.05 -3.17
CA ILE A 361 -6.16 20.82 -2.38
C ILE A 361 -4.92 19.94 -2.22
N THR A 362 -3.80 20.30 -2.83
CA THR A 362 -2.46 19.76 -2.53
C THR A 362 -1.64 20.74 -1.68
N GLY A 363 -2.15 21.94 -1.41
CA GLY A 363 -1.53 22.91 -0.49
C GLY A 363 -0.39 23.70 -1.13
N GLN A 364 -0.17 23.57 -2.43
CA GLN A 364 0.78 24.37 -3.21
C GLN A 364 0.37 25.85 -3.25
N ILE A 365 -0.94 26.15 -3.19
CA ILE A 365 -1.48 27.51 -3.08
C ILE A 365 -2.48 27.56 -1.93
N LYS A 366 -2.40 28.62 -1.10
CA LYS A 366 -3.38 28.86 -0.02
C LYS A 366 -4.76 29.16 -0.61
N GLY A 367 -5.81 28.52 -0.11
CA GLY A 367 -7.18 28.70 -0.60
C GLY A 367 -7.65 30.17 -0.62
N VAL A 368 -7.27 30.98 0.36
CA VAL A 368 -7.56 32.43 0.37
C VAL A 368 -7.00 33.14 -0.86
N LYS A 369 -5.81 32.76 -1.34
CA LYS A 369 -5.24 33.33 -2.58
C LYS A 369 -6.06 32.91 -3.81
N VAL A 370 -6.57 31.69 -3.83
CA VAL A 370 -7.43 31.20 -4.93
C VAL A 370 -8.73 32.00 -4.95
N LEU A 371 -9.43 32.13 -3.81
CA LEU A 371 -10.71 32.83 -3.70
C LEU A 371 -10.63 34.33 -4.06
N LEU A 372 -9.47 34.96 -3.91
CA LEU A 372 -9.23 36.37 -4.24
C LEU A 372 -8.59 36.56 -5.62
N SER A 373 -8.28 35.47 -6.34
CA SER A 373 -7.63 35.54 -7.64
C SER A 373 -8.63 35.78 -8.77
N ASN A 374 -8.17 36.45 -9.84
CA ASN A 374 -8.92 36.60 -11.09
C ASN A 374 -9.09 35.27 -11.86
N GLU A 375 -8.42 34.20 -11.41
CA GLU A 375 -8.50 32.85 -11.98
C GLU A 375 -9.64 32.02 -11.35
N SER A 376 -10.37 32.59 -10.38
CA SER A 376 -11.57 31.99 -9.79
C SER A 376 -12.78 32.91 -9.95
N LYS A 377 -13.99 32.33 -9.94
CA LYS A 377 -15.24 33.08 -9.84
C LYS A 377 -16.05 32.54 -8.66
N VAL A 378 -16.62 33.45 -7.87
CA VAL A 378 -17.50 33.11 -6.76
C VAL A 378 -18.89 33.66 -7.03
N LYS A 379 -19.92 32.81 -6.90
CA LYS A 379 -21.32 33.20 -6.86
C LYS A 379 -21.87 32.92 -5.46
N GLY A 380 -22.48 33.91 -4.81
CA GLY A 380 -22.91 33.82 -3.41
C GLY A 380 -21.86 34.36 -2.43
N ASN A 381 -21.86 33.86 -1.20
CA ASN A 381 -21.01 34.40 -0.13
C ASN A 381 -19.59 33.75 -0.12
N PRO A 382 -18.51 34.50 -0.43
CA PRO A 382 -17.15 33.95 -0.40
C PRO A 382 -16.69 33.52 1.00
N LEU A 383 -17.26 34.10 2.06
CA LEU A 383 -16.92 33.71 3.44
C LEU A 383 -17.42 32.30 3.78
N GLU A 384 -18.56 31.88 3.23
CA GLU A 384 -19.08 30.52 3.41
C GLU A 384 -18.20 29.48 2.70
N ILE A 385 -17.69 29.80 1.51
CA ILE A 385 -16.72 28.94 0.82
C ILE A 385 -15.42 28.83 1.63
N GLY A 386 -14.93 29.96 2.15
CA GLY A 386 -13.76 29.98 3.02
C GLY A 386 -13.95 29.15 4.30
N LYS A 387 -15.12 29.27 4.93
CA LYS A 387 -15.51 28.46 6.10
C LYS A 387 -15.55 26.98 5.76
N PHE A 388 -16.17 26.59 4.64
CA PHE A 388 -16.21 25.20 4.19
C PHE A 388 -14.81 24.60 4.08
N PHE A 389 -13.88 25.25 3.37
CA PHE A 389 -12.51 24.71 3.25
C PHE A 389 -11.72 24.75 4.56
N ALA A 390 -12.05 25.65 5.48
CA ALA A 390 -11.42 25.71 6.80
C ALA A 390 -11.81 24.54 7.73
N MET A 391 -12.87 23.78 7.37
CA MET A 391 -13.27 22.55 8.08
C MET A 391 -12.28 21.39 7.87
N PHE A 392 -11.34 21.52 6.93
CA PHE A 392 -10.43 20.45 6.54
C PHE A 392 -9.01 20.74 6.98
N LYS A 393 -8.40 19.79 7.68
CA LYS A 393 -7.04 19.86 8.18
C LYS A 393 -6.29 18.61 7.75
N ARG A 394 -5.25 18.79 6.92
CA ARG A 394 -4.43 17.65 6.49
C ARG A 394 -3.52 17.19 7.62
N PRO A 395 -3.32 15.88 7.78
CA PRO A 395 -2.32 15.37 8.70
C PRO A 395 -0.91 15.73 8.21
N ASP A 396 0.04 15.75 9.15
CA ASP A 396 1.45 15.82 8.79
C ASP A 396 1.82 14.58 7.98
N SER A 397 2.48 14.80 6.84
CA SER A 397 3.05 13.73 6.02
C SER A 397 4.20 12.98 6.71
N THR A 398 4.79 13.56 7.75
CA THR A 398 5.89 12.97 8.53
C THR A 398 5.40 12.63 9.93
N PHE A 399 4.87 11.43 10.11
CA PHE A 399 4.40 10.93 11.41
C PHE A 399 5.33 9.84 11.97
N PRO A 400 5.43 9.72 13.30
CA PRO A 400 6.29 8.70 13.92
C PRO A 400 5.78 7.27 13.68
N ILE A 401 6.68 6.36 13.27
CA ILE A 401 6.40 4.92 13.09
C ILE A 401 7.02 4.09 14.22
N VAL A 402 8.33 4.25 14.46
CA VAL A 402 9.08 3.53 15.51
C VAL A 402 8.85 4.09 16.93
N THR A 403 8.23 5.27 17.01
CA THR A 403 7.62 5.84 18.21
C THR A 403 6.13 6.06 17.96
N ARG A 404 5.41 6.76 18.85
CA ARG A 404 3.97 7.04 18.66
C ARG A 404 3.68 8.53 18.81
N PRO A 405 2.68 9.07 18.09
CA PRO A 405 2.25 10.47 18.25
C PRO A 405 1.94 10.78 19.71
N ASN A 406 2.19 12.02 20.14
CA ASN A 406 1.67 12.49 21.41
C ASN A 406 0.16 12.66 21.29
N ASP A 407 -0.55 12.33 22.38
CA ASP A 407 -1.99 12.53 22.48
C ASP A 407 -2.30 14.03 22.60
#